data_AF-Q0B2I8-F1
#
_entry.id   AF-Q0B2I8-F1
#
_cell.length_a   1.000
_cell.length_b   1.000
_cell.length_c   1.000
_cell.angle_alpha   90.00
_cell.angle_beta   90.00
_cell.angle_gamma   90.00
#
_symmetry.space_group_name_H-M   'P 1'
#
loop_
_entity.id
_entity.type
_entity.pdbx_description
1 polymer ?
#
loop_
_entity_poly.entity_id
_entity_poly.type
_entity_poly.pdbx_seq_one_letter_code
_entity_poly.pdbx_strand_id
1 'polypeptide(L)'
;MGTNIMINLVDGVWHQSSVQTNTLSFAQRVLPRGVELVRHGGPLRQLLDALGVSTIVRFDVVQDAQLVLNLPTPLKAFDERGCR
;
A
#
# COMPACT_ATOMS: atom_id res chain seq x y z
N MET A 1 -8.72 7.70 -7.73
CA MET A 1 -7.52 7.35 -8.52
C MET A 1 -6.29 7.61 -7.66
N GLY A 2 -5.46 6.59 -7.43
CA GLY A 2 -4.29 6.68 -6.56
C GLY A 2 -2.99 6.42 -7.32
N THR A 3 -1.90 7.04 -6.88
CA THR A 3 -0.56 6.83 -7.43
C THR A 3 0.34 6.28 -6.34
N ASN A 4 0.96 5.13 -6.59
CA ASN A 4 2.00 4.57 -5.74
C ASN A 4 3.36 4.74 -6.42
N ILE A 5 4.34 5.21 -5.66
CA ILE A 5 5.73 5.27 -6.09
C ILE A 5 6.48 4.12 -5.45
N MET A 6 7.00 3.23 -6.28
CA MET A 6 7.85 2.14 -5.84
C MET A 6 9.30 2.51 -6.12
N ILE A 7 10.14 2.42 -5.10
CA ILE A 7 11.59 2.65 -5.21
C ILE A 7 12.28 1.32 -4.99
N ASN A 8 13.07 0.87 -5.97
CA ASN A 8 13.78 -0.40 -5.92
C ASN A 8 15.22 -0.22 -6.40
N LEU A 9 16.14 -1.01 -5.85
CA LEU A 9 17.50 -1.12 -6.36
C LEU A 9 17.52 -2.24 -7.42
N VAL A 10 17.87 -1.91 -8.67
CA VAL A 10 17.99 -2.86 -9.78
C VAL A 10 19.36 -2.66 -10.42
N ASP A 11 20.14 -3.73 -10.52
CA ASP A 11 21.51 -3.70 -11.08
C ASP A 11 22.41 -2.60 -10.49
N GLY A 12 22.25 -2.34 -9.19
CA GLY A 12 23.03 -1.33 -8.46
C GLY A 12 22.60 0.12 -8.67
N VAL A 13 21.56 0.37 -9.47
CA VAL A 13 20.99 1.69 -9.70
C VAL A 13 19.64 1.78 -9.01
N TRP A 14 19.37 2.90 -8.33
CA TRP A 14 18.04 3.15 -7.77
C TRP A 14 17.08 3.48 -8.92
N HIS A 15 15.97 2.77 -9.00
CA HIS A 15 14.90 3.04 -9.95
C HIS A 15 13.61 3.39 -9.22
N GLN A 16 12.85 4.32 -9.80
CA GLN A 16 11.47 4.58 -9.42
C GLN A 16 10.52 4.04 -10.49
N SER A 17 9.42 3.45 -10.05
CA SER A 17 8.29 3.09 -10.90
C SER A 17 7.04 3.74 -10.34
N SER A 18 6.25 4.37 -11.21
CA SER A 18 4.95 4.93 -10.85
C SER A 18 3.85 3.96 -11.27
N VAL A 19 3.01 3.56 -10.31
CA VAL A 19 1.84 2.73 -10.54
C VAL A 19 0.60 3.58 -10.33
N GLN A 20 -0.19 3.73 -11.39
CA GLN A 20 -1.48 4.42 -11.32
C GLN A 20 -2.57 3.37 -11.17
N THR A 21 -3.40 3.53 -10.14
CA THR A 21 -4.50 2.62 -9.84
C THR A 21 -5.82 3.35 -10.04
N ASN A 22 -6.62 2.86 -10.99
CA ASN A 22 -8.00 3.26 -11.16
C ASN A 22 -8.92 2.19 -10.58
N THR A 23 -9.46 2.44 -9.39
CA THR A 23 -10.41 1.54 -8.76
C THR A 23 -11.75 1.59 -9.51
N LEU A 24 -12.18 0.45 -10.05
CA LEU A 24 -13.43 0.32 -10.80
C LEU A 24 -14.59 -0.15 -9.92
N SER A 25 -14.31 -1.02 -8.94
CA SER A 25 -15.30 -1.51 -7.98
C SER A 25 -14.76 -1.33 -6.57
N PHE A 26 -15.40 -0.40 -5.85
CA PHE A 26 -15.04 -0.02 -4.48
C PHE A 26 -16.24 -0.20 -3.57
N ALA A 27 -16.06 -0.95 -2.48
CA ALA A 27 -17.00 -1.01 -1.39
C ALA A 27 -16.30 -0.58 -0.10
N GLN A 28 -16.93 0.31 0.63
CA GLN A 28 -16.48 0.73 1.96
C GLN A 28 -17.57 0.40 2.96
N ARG A 29 -17.17 -0.18 4.10
CA ARG A 29 -18.07 -0.32 5.24
C ARG A 29 -17.41 0.27 6.48
N VAL A 30 -18.10 1.24 7.07
CA VAL A 30 -17.77 1.75 8.40
C VAL A 30 -18.39 0.77 9.40
N LEU A 31 -17.56 0.25 10.31
CA LEU A 31 -18.07 -0.62 11.37
C LEU A 31 -18.86 0.24 12.38
N PRO A 32 -19.94 -0.30 12.98
CA PRO A 32 -20.73 0.47 13.95
C PRO A 32 -19.87 0.92 15.12
N ARG A 33 -20.16 2.09 15.68
CA ARG A 33 -19.48 2.58 16.89
C ARG A 33 -19.99 1.82 18.11
N GLY A 34 -19.11 1.59 19.10
CA GLY A 34 -19.49 0.96 20.36
C GLY A 34 -19.66 -0.56 20.29
N VAL A 35 -19.06 -1.22 19.30
CA VAL A 35 -19.05 -2.69 19.19
C VAL A 35 -17.73 -3.25 19.73
N GLU A 36 -17.80 -4.36 20.46
CA GLU A 36 -16.63 -5.12 20.87
C GLU A 36 -16.19 -6.03 19.71
N LEU A 37 -14.97 -5.84 19.21
CA LEU A 37 -14.47 -6.59 18.07
C LEU A 37 -13.61 -7.76 18.55
N VAL A 38 -14.23 -8.93 18.63
CA VAL A 38 -13.53 -10.18 18.97
C VAL A 38 -12.80 -10.69 17.72
N ARG A 39 -11.48 -10.58 17.72
CA ARG A 39 -10.66 -11.18 16.66
C ARG A 39 -10.32 -12.61 17.08
N HIS A 40 -10.64 -13.59 16.26
CA HIS A 40 -10.11 -14.95 16.43
C HIS A 40 -8.74 -15.07 15.75
N GLY A 41 -7.97 -16.10 16.08
CA GLY A 41 -6.59 -16.25 15.60
C GLY A 41 -6.46 -16.36 14.07
N GLY A 42 -5.22 -16.27 13.56
CA GLY A 42 -4.90 -16.47 12.15
C GLY A 42 -3.86 -15.48 11.61
N PRO A 43 -3.42 -15.64 10.36
CA PRO A 43 -2.37 -14.79 9.77
C PRO A 43 -2.78 -13.31 9.69
N LEU A 44 -4.06 -13.04 9.40
CA LEU A 44 -4.58 -11.67 9.33
C LEU A 44 -4.55 -10.96 10.69
N ARG A 45 -4.84 -11.70 11.78
CA ARG A 45 -4.76 -11.18 13.15
C ARG A 45 -3.35 -10.70 13.46
N GLN A 46 -2.34 -11.52 13.14
CA GLN A 46 -0.94 -11.20 13.41
C GLN A 46 -0.48 -9.94 12.67
N LEU A 47 -0.87 -9.79 11.40
CA LEU A 47 -0.56 -8.60 10.61
C LEU A 47 -1.20 -7.34 11.19
N LEU A 48 -2.47 -7.42 11.58
CA LEU A 48 -3.19 -6.30 12.18
C LEU A 48 -2.65 -5.92 13.57
N ASP A 49 -2.23 -6.91 14.35
CA ASP A 49 -1.60 -6.69 15.66
C ASP A 49 -0.20 -6.07 15.50
N ALA A 50 0.58 -6.49 14.49
CA ALA A 50 1.88 -5.89 14.16
C ALA A 50 1.75 -4.43 13.70
N LEU A 51 0.63 -4.06 13.09
CA LEU A 51 0.31 -2.68 12.72
C LEU A 51 -0.17 -1.82 13.92
N GLY A 52 -0.30 -2.40 15.12
CA GLY A 52 -0.74 -1.67 16.33
C GLY A 52 -2.22 -1.27 16.30
N VAL A 53 -3.03 -1.90 15.44
CA VAL A 53 -4.43 -1.52 15.26
C VAL A 53 -5.28 -2.08 16.41
N SER A 54 -5.76 -1.20 17.29
CA SER A 54 -6.62 -1.56 18.43
C SER A 54 -8.08 -1.75 18.03
N THR A 55 -8.63 -0.84 17.22
CA THR A 55 -10.02 -0.87 16.73
C THR A 55 -10.04 -0.52 15.25
N ILE A 56 -10.49 -1.45 14.40
CA ILE A 56 -10.70 -1.17 12.98
C ILE A 56 -11.93 -0.27 12.86
N VAL A 57 -11.75 0.99 12.46
CA VAL A 57 -12.85 1.96 12.32
C VAL A 57 -13.54 1.86 10.95
N ARG A 58 -12.81 1.36 9.95
CA ARG A 58 -13.25 1.31 8.55
C ARG A 58 -12.54 0.17 7.84
N PHE A 59 -13.30 -0.63 7.09
CA PHE A 59 -12.76 -1.65 6.21
C PHE A 59 -13.12 -1.30 4.78
N ASP A 60 -12.10 -1.15 3.95
CA ASP A 60 -12.22 -0.80 2.54
C ASP A 60 -11.89 -2.04 1.71
N VAL A 61 -12.85 -2.49 0.91
CA VAL A 61 -12.68 -3.61 -0.03
C VAL A 61 -12.63 -3.04 -1.43
N VAL A 62 -11.50 -3.26 -2.09
CA VAL A 62 -11.34 -3.00 -3.52
C VAL A 62 -11.48 -4.34 -4.23
N GLN A 63 -12.52 -4.50 -5.05
CA GLN A 63 -12.75 -5.75 -5.79
C GLN A 63 -12.07 -5.71 -7.16
N ASP A 64 -12.26 -4.63 -7.91
CA ASP A 64 -11.73 -4.47 -9.25
C ASP A 64 -10.97 -3.17 -9.37
N ALA A 65 -9.79 -3.23 -9.96
CA ALA A 65 -8.98 -2.05 -10.29
C ALA A 65 -8.21 -2.28 -11.58
N GLN A 66 -8.08 -1.22 -12.38
CA GLN A 66 -7.14 -1.15 -13.48
C GLN A 66 -5.82 -0.57 -12.98
N LEU A 67 -4.73 -1.25 -13.33
CA LEU A 67 -3.37 -0.88 -12.96
C LEU A 67 -2.60 -0.49 -14.21
N VAL A 68 -2.00 0.69 -14.20
CA VAL A 68 -1.01 1.10 -15.20
C VAL A 68 0.34 1.08 -14.53
N LEU A 69 1.17 0.11 -14.92
CA LEU A 69 2.55 -0.01 -14.49
C LEU A 69 3.45 0.71 -15.48
N ASN A 70 4.06 1.80 -15.05
CA ASN A 70 5.08 2.47 -15.85
C ASN A 70 6.42 1.77 -15.70
N LEU A 71 7.24 1.85 -16.75
CA LEU A 71 8.59 1.29 -16.74
C LEU A 71 9.45 1.98 -15.66
N PRO A 72 10.37 1.22 -15.02
CA PRO A 72 11.30 1.80 -14.05
C PRO A 72 12.17 2.88 -14.70
N THR A 73 12.28 4.03 -14.04
CA THR A 73 13.16 5.13 -14.45
C THR A 73 14.25 5.35 -13.41
N PRO A 74 15.51 5.60 -13.80
CA PRO A 74 16.59 5.82 -12.84
C PRO A 74 16.33 7.03 -11.93
N LEU A 75 16.62 6.87 -10.65
CA LEU A 75 16.42 7.86 -9.59
C LEU A 75 17.76 8.48 -9.19
N LYS A 76 18.18 9.51 -9.95
CA LYS A 76 19.49 10.17 -9.83
C LYS A 76 19.81 10.78 -8.45
N ALA A 77 18.80 10.99 -7.61
CA ALA A 77 18.96 11.59 -6.29
C ALA A 77 19.72 10.68 -5.30
N PHE A 78 19.78 9.37 -5.55
CA PHE A 78 20.45 8.38 -4.70
C PHE A 78 21.71 7.77 -5.34
N ASP A 79 22.15 8.29 -6.48
CA ASP A 79 23.46 7.92 -7.03
C ASP A 79 24.56 8.44 -6.09
N GLU A 80 25.62 7.65 -5.93
CA GLU A 80 26.75 7.89 -5.00
C GLU A 80 27.46 9.25 -5.17
N ARG A 81 27.10 10.03 -6.19
CA ARG A 81 27.58 11.41 -6.42
C ARG A 81 26.75 12.50 -5.72
N GLY A 82 25.60 12.17 -5.13
CA GLY A 82 24.68 13.12 -4.50
C GLY A 82 24.95 13.45 -3.03
N CYS A 83 25.90 12.76 -2.38
CA CYS A 83 26.40 13.10 -1.04
C CYS A 83 27.80 13.71 -1.16
N ARG A 84 27.87 14.99 -1.52
CA ARG A 84 29.02 15.85 -1.24
C ARG A 84 28.59 17.27 -0.97
#